data_AF-A0AAW9JCD7-F1
#
_entry.id   AF-A0AAW9JCD7-F1
#
_cell.length_a   1.000
_cell.length_b   1.000
_cell.length_c   1.000
_cell.angle_alpha   90.00
_cell.angle_beta   90.00
_cell.angle_gamma   90.00
#
_symmetry.space_group_name_H-M   'P 1'
#
loop_
_entity.id
_entity.type
_entity.pdbx_description
1 polymer ?
#
loop_
_entity_poly.entity_id
_entity_poly.type
_entity_poly.pdbx_seq_one_letter_code
_entity_poly.pdbx_strand_id
1 'polypeptide(L)'
;MSFEEVNYDYENYDLPAVHINDNWVLASPDEVINDKNKHKITFISQGAFGTGLHESTKDLLNIILTKIDLCNKTVLDIGTGSGILSIASAIIGAAKVTALDI
;
A
#
# COMPACT_ATOMS: atom_id res chain seq x y z
N MET A 1 32.16 -26.91 15.23
CA MET A 1 31.21 -25.79 15.38
C MET A 1 30.93 -25.31 13.96
N SER A 2 29.82 -25.76 13.38
CA SER A 2 29.38 -25.29 12.07
C SER A 2 28.76 -23.91 12.25
N PHE A 3 29.24 -22.92 11.52
CA PHE A 3 28.58 -21.62 11.44
C PHE A 3 27.42 -21.79 10.46
N GLU A 4 26.18 -21.63 10.94
CA GLU A 4 25.03 -21.48 10.05
C GLU A 4 25.07 -20.06 9.48
N GLU A 5 25.30 -19.97 8.18
CA GLU A 5 25.12 -18.74 7.42
C GLU A 5 23.61 -18.50 7.32
N VAL A 6 23.09 -17.59 8.15
CA VAL A 6 21.70 -17.15 8.06
C VAL A 6 21.61 -16.21 6.86
N ASN A 7 21.19 -16.76 5.72
CA ASN A 7 20.94 -16.00 4.51
C ASN A 7 19.60 -15.25 4.71
N TYR A 8 19.67 -13.97 5.09
CA TYR A 8 18.49 -13.12 5.16
C TYR A 8 18.06 -12.79 3.72
N ASP A 9 17.02 -13.50 3.24
CA ASP A 9 16.38 -13.20 1.97
C ASP A 9 15.57 -11.90 2.11
N TYR A 10 16.24 -10.77 1.83
CA TYR A 10 15.60 -9.44 1.80
C TYR A 10 14.75 -9.22 0.54
N GLU A 11 14.75 -10.17 -0.40
CA GLU A 11 14.01 -10.04 -1.67
C GLU A 11 12.54 -10.44 -1.52
N ASN A 12 12.24 -11.37 -0.61
CA ASN A 12 10.88 -11.87 -0.37
C ASN A 12 10.30 -11.35 0.95
N TYR A 13 9.89 -10.08 0.95
CA TYR A 13 9.07 -9.52 2.02
C TYR A 13 7.60 -9.93 1.79
N ASP A 14 7.26 -11.18 2.16
CA ASP A 14 5.89 -11.68 2.14
C ASP A 14 5.06 -10.94 3.18
N LEU A 15 4.40 -9.87 2.73
CA LEU A 15 3.45 -9.13 3.54
C LEU A 15 2.08 -9.82 3.44
N PRO A 16 1.45 -10.19 4.57
CA PRO A 16 0.08 -10.69 4.54
C PRO A 16 -0.86 -9.59 4.03
N ALA A 17 -1.96 -9.98 3.38
CA ALA A 17 -2.99 -9.04 2.95
C ALA A 17 -3.41 -8.10 4.09
N VAL A 18 -3.40 -6.81 3.80
CA VAL A 18 -3.88 -5.78 4.70
C VAL A 18 -5.30 -5.40 4.32
N HIS A 19 -6.26 -5.86 5.12
CA HIS A 19 -7.66 -5.46 4.97
C HIS A 19 -7.85 -4.03 5.46
N ILE A 20 -8.07 -3.09 4.54
CA ILE A 20 -8.22 -1.66 4.85
C ILE A 20 -9.62 -1.41 5.43
N ASN A 21 -10.66 -1.92 4.76
CA ASN A 21 -12.06 -1.87 5.19
C ASN A 21 -12.87 -3.01 4.52
N ASP A 22 -14.19 -2.90 4.56
CA ASP A 22 -15.11 -3.90 3.98
C ASP A 22 -14.97 -4.01 2.46
N ASN A 23 -14.53 -2.96 1.78
CA ASN A 23 -14.50 -2.89 0.32
C ASN A 23 -13.08 -2.93 -0.26
N TRP A 24 -12.04 -2.71 0.54
CA TRP A 24 -10.66 -2.56 0.04
C TRP A 24 -9.67 -3.45 0.78
N VAL A 25 -8.79 -4.07 0.02
CA VAL A 25 -7.66 -4.88 0.50
C VAL A 25 -6.39 -4.52 -0.26
N LEU A 26 -5.30 -4.41 0.47
CA LEU A 26 -3.95 -4.29 -0.06
C LEU A 26 -3.28 -5.66 0.00
N ALA A 27 -2.78 -6.16 -1.11
CA ALA A 27 -2.19 -7.51 -1.17
C ALA A 27 -1.13 -7.61 -2.27
N SER A 28 -0.23 -8.59 -2.15
CA SER A 28 0.75 -8.88 -3.19
C SER A 28 0.07 -9.39 -4.47
N PRO A 29 0.73 -9.36 -5.65
CA PRO A 29 0.17 -9.89 -6.89
C PRO A 29 -0.31 -11.33 -6.76
N ASP A 30 0.49 -12.17 -6.11
CA ASP A 30 0.26 -13.62 -6.00
C ASP A 30 -0.79 -14.00 -4.96
N GLU A 31 -1.12 -13.09 -4.03
CA GLU A 31 -2.11 -13.36 -3.00
C GLU A 31 -3.54 -13.34 -3.55
N VAL A 32 -4.23 -14.47 -3.37
CA VAL A 32 -5.60 -14.68 -3.88
C VAL A 32 -6.62 -14.18 -2.86
N ILE A 33 -7.43 -13.20 -3.27
CA ILE A 33 -8.55 -12.68 -2.48
C ILE A 33 -9.85 -13.30 -3.00
N ASN A 34 -10.46 -14.18 -2.20
CA ASN A 34 -11.69 -14.90 -2.57
C ASN A 34 -12.98 -14.07 -2.45
N ASP A 35 -12.90 -12.86 -1.90
CA ASP A 35 -14.04 -11.95 -1.77
C ASP A 35 -14.19 -11.08 -3.02
N LYS A 36 -15.17 -11.43 -3.87
CA LYS A 36 -15.45 -10.73 -5.13
C LYS A 36 -16.00 -9.31 -4.94
N ASN A 37 -16.45 -8.96 -3.75
CA ASN A 37 -16.98 -7.63 -3.47
C ASN A 37 -15.88 -6.65 -3.02
N LYS A 38 -14.64 -7.12 -2.85
CA LYS A 38 -13.50 -6.28 -2.49
C LYS A 38 -12.69 -5.85 -3.70
N HIS A 39 -12.31 -4.58 -3.70
CA HIS A 39 -11.28 -4.02 -4.55
C HIS A 39 -9.90 -4.37 -3.98
N LYS A 40 -9.04 -4.95 -4.83
CA LYS A 40 -7.65 -5.28 -4.50
C LYS A 40 -6.72 -4.18 -5.05
N ILE A 41 -5.96 -3.54 -4.16
CA ILE A 41 -4.78 -2.76 -4.53
C ILE A 41 -3.61 -3.74 -4.51
N THR A 42 -3.03 -3.97 -5.69
CA THR A 42 -1.86 -4.85 -5.82
C THR A 42 -0.61 -4.06 -5.51
N PHE A 43 0.16 -4.49 -4.50
CA PHE A 43 1.29 -3.72 -4.01
C PHE A 43 2.35 -4.62 -3.36
N ILE A 44 3.62 -4.28 -3.57
CA ILE A 44 4.77 -4.90 -2.91
C ILE A 44 5.62 -3.77 -2.36
N SER A 45 5.82 -3.71 -1.04
CA SER A 45 6.54 -2.58 -0.43
C SER A 45 8.06 -2.68 -0.55
N GLN A 46 8.60 -3.87 -0.82
CA GLN A 46 10.04 -4.16 -0.89
C GLN A 46 10.84 -3.54 0.28
N GLY A 47 10.28 -3.58 1.50
CA GLY A 47 10.95 -3.04 2.70
C GLY A 47 10.90 -1.51 2.88
N ALA A 48 10.24 -0.76 1.99
CA ALA A 48 10.02 0.68 2.17
C ALA A 48 9.06 0.96 3.34
N PHE A 49 9.28 2.04 4.09
CA PHE A 49 8.40 2.46 5.18
C PHE A 49 6.99 2.82 4.69
N GLY A 50 5.96 2.63 5.50
CA GLY A 50 4.58 2.95 5.12
C GLY A 50 3.91 1.87 4.28
N THR A 51 4.11 0.59 4.60
CA THR A 51 3.60 -0.57 3.86
C THR A 51 2.08 -0.80 3.95
N GLY A 52 1.38 -0.01 4.77
CA GLY A 52 -0.03 -0.23 5.12
C GLY A 52 -0.24 -1.06 6.38
N LEU A 53 0.80 -1.74 6.89
CA LEU A 53 0.72 -2.54 8.12
C LEU A 53 0.58 -1.71 9.40
N HIS A 54 1.06 -0.47 9.38
CA HIS A 54 0.95 0.43 10.53
C HIS A 54 -0.44 1.10 10.56
N GLU A 55 -0.99 1.28 11.76
CA GLU A 55 -2.35 1.79 11.99
C GLU A 55 -2.61 3.11 11.25
N SER A 56 -1.66 4.03 11.31
CA SER A 56 -1.77 5.35 10.70
C SER A 56 -1.89 5.29 9.17
N THR A 57 -1.09 4.44 8.51
CA THR A 57 -1.17 4.27 7.05
C THR A 57 -2.51 3.66 6.65
N LYS A 58 -2.99 2.68 7.41
CA LYS A 58 -4.29 2.05 7.17
C LYS A 58 -5.45 3.03 7.32
N ASP A 59 -5.42 3.88 8.34
CA ASP A 59 -6.45 4.89 8.56
C ASP A 59 -6.48 5.93 7.43
N LEU A 60 -5.30 6.42 7.00
CA LEU A 60 -5.21 7.33 5.86
C LEU A 60 -5.70 6.69 4.57
N LEU A 61 -5.34 5.42 4.33
CA LEU A 61 -5.84 4.67 3.17
C LEU A 61 -7.37 4.56 3.21
N ASN A 62 -7.95 4.24 4.36
CA ASN A 62 -9.39 4.17 4.50
C ASN A 62 -10.05 5.53 4.22
N ILE A 63 -9.48 6.62 4.72
CA ILE A 63 -9.99 7.98 4.49
C ILE A 63 -9.92 8.34 3.00
N ILE A 64 -8.78 8.13 2.35
CA ILE A 64 -8.60 8.40 0.92
C ILE A 64 -9.63 7.60 0.12
N LEU A 65 -9.72 6.29 0.34
CA LEU A 65 -10.56 5.38 -0.45
C LEU A 65 -12.06 5.54 -0.22
N THR A 66 -12.51 6.21 0.85
CA THR A 66 -13.95 6.24 1.22
C THR A 66 -14.52 7.61 1.56
N LYS A 67 -13.70 8.58 1.95
CA LYS A 67 -14.19 9.86 2.51
C LYS A 67 -13.76 11.09 1.73
N ILE A 68 -12.74 10.99 0.88
CA ILE A 68 -12.20 12.12 0.12
C ILE A 68 -12.55 11.96 -1.35
N ASP A 69 -13.08 13.03 -1.96
CA ASP A 69 -13.19 13.12 -3.41
C ASP A 69 -11.91 13.76 -3.98
N LEU A 70 -11.12 12.98 -4.71
CA LEU A 70 -9.93 13.46 -5.42
C LEU A 70 -10.15 13.57 -6.93
N CYS A 71 -11.37 13.38 -7.45
CA CYS A 71 -11.66 13.45 -8.87
C CYS A 71 -11.14 14.78 -9.47
N ASN A 72 -10.27 14.66 -10.47
CA ASN A 72 -9.65 15.78 -11.18
C ASN A 72 -8.79 16.72 -10.30
N LYS A 73 -8.41 16.32 -9.08
CA LYS A 73 -7.55 17.11 -8.19
C LYS A 73 -6.08 16.75 -8.37
N THR A 74 -5.20 17.67 -7.98
CA THR A 74 -3.75 17.41 -7.89
C THR A 74 -3.39 17.10 -6.44
N VAL A 75 -2.59 16.06 -6.22
CA VAL A 75 -2.15 15.57 -4.91
C VAL A 75 -0.64 15.68 -4.79
N LEU A 76 -0.16 16.10 -3.62
CA LEU A 76 1.24 16.12 -3.24
C LEU A 76 1.42 15.21 -2.01
N ASP A 77 2.21 14.15 -2.16
CA ASP A 77 2.54 13.18 -1.12
C ASP A 77 4.00 13.38 -0.71
N ILE A 78 4.23 13.90 0.50
CA ILE A 78 5.56 14.22 1.04
C ILE A 78 5.93 13.19 2.10
N GLY A 79 7.10 12.55 1.94
CA GLY A 79 7.49 11.39 2.74
C GLY A 79 6.72 10.14 2.29
N THR A 80 6.70 9.91 0.97
CA THR A 80 5.82 8.92 0.35
C THR A 80 6.14 7.48 0.76
N GLY A 81 7.38 7.22 1.20
CA GLY A 81 7.89 5.92 1.59
C GLY A 81 7.62 4.88 0.51
N SER A 82 6.73 3.94 0.83
CA SER A 82 6.29 2.89 -0.06
C SER A 82 5.50 3.40 -1.29
N GLY A 83 4.96 4.62 -1.24
CA GLY A 83 4.12 5.18 -2.30
C GLY A 83 2.64 4.80 -2.20
N ILE A 84 2.22 4.09 -1.15
CA ILE A 84 0.88 3.51 -1.12
C ILE A 84 -0.25 4.55 -1.09
N LEU A 85 -0.04 5.68 -0.41
CA LEU A 85 -1.03 6.77 -0.36
C LEU A 85 -1.15 7.48 -1.72
N SER A 86 -0.04 7.62 -2.43
CA SER A 86 0.00 8.14 -3.80
C SER A 86 -0.79 7.24 -4.76
N ILE A 87 -0.61 5.92 -4.67
CA ILE A 87 -1.34 4.95 -5.48
C ILE A 87 -2.84 5.01 -5.18
N ALA A 88 -3.23 5.00 -3.90
CA ALA A 88 -4.64 5.09 -3.51
C ALA A 88 -5.29 6.39 -4.02
N SER A 89 -4.56 7.51 -3.99
CA SER A 89 -5.03 8.80 -4.52
C SER A 89 -5.27 8.76 -6.03
N ALA A 90 -4.38 8.12 -6.78
CA ALA A 90 -4.54 7.93 -8.22
C ALA A 90 -5.74 7.03 -8.56
N ILE A 91 -5.93 5.94 -7.81
CA ILE A 91 -7.03 4.99 -8.01
C ILE A 91 -8.40 5.67 -7.92
N ILE A 92 -8.59 6.60 -6.98
CA ILE A 92 -9.87 7.30 -6.79
C ILE A 92 -10.04 8.54 -7.69
N GLY A 93 -9.15 8.74 -8.67
CA GLY A 93 -9.35 9.72 -9.74
C GLY A 93 -8.60 11.05 -9.59
N ALA A 94 -7.54 11.12 -8.78
CA ALA A 94 -6.63 12.26 -8.83
C ALA A 94 -6.08 12.48 -10.26
N ALA A 95 -6.17 13.70 -10.77
CA ALA A 95 -5.66 14.05 -12.10
C ALA A 95 -4.13 13.97 -12.17
N LYS A 96 -3.46 14.28 -11.05
CA LYS A 96 -2.01 14.22 -10.93
C LYS A 96 -1.62 13.95 -9.48
N VAL A 97 -0.67 13.04 -9.29
CA VAL A 97 -0.04 12.78 -8.00
C VAL A 97 1.45 13.05 -8.13
N THR A 98 1.98 13.92 -7.28
CA THR A 98 3.42 14.14 -7.13
C THR A 98 3.84 13.54 -5.80
N ALA A 99 4.76 12.60 -5.82
CA ALA A 99 5.28 11.93 -4.63
C ALA A 99 6.75 12.28 -4.43
N LEU A 100 7.15 12.61 -3.20
CA LEU A 100 8.52 13.00 -2.85
C LEU A 100 8.98 12.28 -1.57
N ASP A 101 10.22 11.82 -1.58
CA ASP A 101 10.95 11.32 -0.39
C ASP A 101 12.42 11.77 -0.46
N ILE A 102 13.15 11.69 0.66
CA ILE A 102 14.53 12.20 0.82
C ILE A 102 15.62 11.18 0.48
#